data_AF-A0A359CB07-F1
#
_entry.id   AF-A0A359CB07-F1
#
_cell.length_a   1.000
_cell.length_b   1.000
_cell.length_c   1.000
_cell.angle_alpha   90.00
_cell.angle_beta   90.00
_cell.angle_gamma   90.00
#
_symmetry.space_group_name_H-M   'P 1'
#
loop_
_entity.id
_entity.type
_entity.pdbx_description
1 polymer ?
#
loop_
_entity_poly.entity_id
_entity_poly.type
_entity_poly.pdbx_seq_one_letter_code
_entity_poly.pdbx_strand_id
1 'polypeptide(L)'
;MNFLFSFPNGSLLGLPQALARRWGLSSFPWLVLGIGFAVMCGCATSFSPRPVAEVPFEARAQTQVQDGLTVTAAVPTAEEAEAIYGFDLASKRMQAVWIQVKNEEDLPYWFLPSGLDPEYFSASEAA
;
A
#
# COMPACT_ATOMS: atom_id res chain seq x y z
N MET A 1 -58.17 14.23 21.45
CA MET A 1 -58.41 13.43 22.67
C MET A 1 -57.28 13.67 23.65
N ASN A 2 -57.60 14.29 24.79
CA ASN A 2 -56.69 14.43 25.93
C ASN A 2 -56.78 13.15 26.77
N PHE A 3 -55.64 12.52 27.05
CA PHE A 3 -55.54 11.56 28.15
C PHE A 3 -54.73 12.19 29.27
N LEU A 4 -55.47 12.77 30.22
CA LEU A 4 -54.98 13.04 31.57
C LEU A 4 -54.89 11.70 32.29
N PHE A 5 -53.68 11.24 32.58
CA PHE A 5 -53.46 10.23 33.62
C PHE A 5 -53.09 10.95 34.92
N SER A 6 -54.02 10.90 35.87
CA SER A 6 -53.80 11.25 37.27
C SER A 6 -53.02 10.11 37.93
N PHE A 7 -51.87 10.43 38.55
CA PHE A 7 -51.17 9.53 39.47
C PHE A 7 -51.36 10.03 40.90
N PRO A 8 -51.82 9.17 41.83
CA PRO A 8 -51.85 9.48 43.25
C PRO A 8 -50.48 9.22 43.89
N ASN A 9 -50.20 9.96 44.94
CA ASN A 9 -49.01 9.94 45.80
C ASN A 9 -47.79 10.72 45.32
N GLY A 10 -47.69 11.93 45.86
CA GLY A 10 -46.51 12.75 45.86
C GLY A 10 -45.32 12.03 46.49
N SER A 11 -44.23 12.01 45.75
CA SER A 11 -42.89 12.01 46.33
C SER A 11 -42.01 12.79 45.37
N LEU A 12 -41.35 13.81 45.94
CA LEU A 12 -40.47 14.74 45.24
C LEU A 12 -39.27 13.96 44.71
N LEU A 13 -39.25 13.64 43.41
CA LEU A 13 -38.07 13.13 42.74
C LEU A 13 -37.08 14.29 42.54
N GLY A 14 -36.29 14.55 43.57
CA GLY A 14 -35.03 15.28 43.42
C GLY A 14 -34.16 14.53 42.41
N LEU A 15 -34.01 15.13 41.23
CA LEU A 15 -32.98 14.71 40.27
C LEU A 15 -31.64 14.67 41.01
N PRO A 16 -30.95 13.52 41.09
CA PRO A 16 -29.62 13.51 41.63
C PRO A 16 -28.73 14.29 40.65
N GLN A 17 -28.36 15.50 41.04
CA GLN A 17 -27.34 16.36 40.41
C GLN A 17 -25.95 15.65 40.33
N ALA A 18 -25.87 14.37 40.68
CA ALA A 18 -24.66 13.56 40.81
C ALA A 18 -24.33 12.72 39.56
N LEU A 19 -25.13 12.75 38.49
CA LEU A 19 -24.80 12.03 37.25
C LEU A 19 -24.14 12.91 36.17
N ALA A 20 -24.21 14.24 36.31
CA ALA A 20 -23.61 15.18 35.35
C ALA A 20 -22.13 15.51 35.66
N ARG A 21 -21.54 14.89 36.69
CA ARG A 21 -20.22 15.25 37.23
C ARG A 21 -19.27 14.06 37.39
N ARG A 22 -19.46 12.98 36.61
CA ARG A 22 -18.68 11.74 36.75
C ARG A 22 -17.79 11.40 35.55
N TRP A 23 -17.87 12.17 34.46
CA TRP A 23 -16.82 12.22 33.45
C TRP A 23 -15.86 13.32 33.89
N GLY A 24 -15.04 13.01 34.88
CA GLY A 24 -14.08 13.97 35.44
C GLY A 24 -13.16 14.50 34.33
N LEU A 25 -12.90 15.80 34.33
CA LEU A 25 -11.85 16.45 33.52
C LEU A 25 -10.47 15.74 33.66
N SER A 26 -10.31 14.91 34.69
CA SER A 26 -9.12 14.10 34.96
C SER A 26 -8.89 12.93 34.00
N SER A 27 -9.90 12.46 33.24
CA SER A 27 -9.69 11.43 32.20
C SER A 27 -9.29 11.99 30.84
N PHE A 28 -9.47 13.30 30.63
CA PHE A 28 -9.09 14.02 29.41
C PHE A 28 -7.57 14.02 29.11
N PRO A 29 -6.65 14.27 30.08
CA PRO A 29 -5.22 14.25 29.80
C PRO A 29 -4.70 12.86 29.42
N TRP A 30 -5.28 11.78 29.96
CA TRP A 30 -4.90 10.40 29.63
C TRP A 30 -5.32 10.00 28.21
N LEU A 31 -6.46 10.49 27.73
CA LEU A 31 -6.89 10.31 26.34
C LEU A 31 -5.97 11.04 25.36
N VAL A 32 -5.58 12.28 25.68
CA VAL A 32 -4.64 13.07 24.85
C VAL A 32 -3.24 12.43 24.85
N LEU A 33 -2.75 11.95 25.99
CA LEU A 33 -1.49 11.21 26.10
C LEU A 33 -1.52 9.88 25.33
N GLY A 34 -2.62 9.13 25.43
CA GLY A 34 -2.79 7.86 24.71
C GLY A 34 -2.83 8.05 23.19
N ILE A 35 -3.53 9.08 22.70
CA ILE A 35 -3.56 9.43 21.28
C ILE A 35 -2.20 9.94 20.80
N GLY A 36 -1.51 10.78 21.59
CA GLY A 36 -0.16 11.27 21.26
C GLY A 36 0.87 10.15 21.16
N PHE A 37 0.81 9.15 22.03
CA PHE A 37 1.67 7.96 21.97
C PHE A 37 1.35 7.09 20.76
N ALA A 38 0.07 6.89 20.43
CA ALA A 38 -0.33 6.15 19.24
C ALA A 38 0.13 6.81 17.92
N VAL A 39 0.15 8.15 17.85
CA VAL A 39 0.67 8.91 16.70
C VAL A 39 2.18 8.74 16.54
N MET A 40 2.94 8.65 17.64
CA MET A 40 4.39 8.38 17.63
C MET A 40 4.73 6.92 17.25
N CYS A 41 3.79 6.00 17.45
CA CYS A 41 3.88 4.60 16.98
C CYS A 41 3.34 4.41 15.56
N GLY A 42 3.17 5.48 14.77
CA GLY A 42 2.99 5.39 13.33
C GLY A 42 4.20 4.69 12.72
N CYS A 43 4.15 3.35 12.66
CA CYS A 43 5.22 2.49 12.20
C CYS A 43 5.61 2.92 10.79
N ALA A 44 6.76 3.57 10.67
CA ALA A 44 7.53 3.53 9.44
C ALA A 44 7.93 2.06 9.23
N THR A 45 7.08 1.27 8.58
CA THR A 45 7.49 0.01 7.98
C THR A 45 8.63 0.34 7.03
N SER A 46 9.86 0.08 7.46
CA SER A 46 11.06 0.46 6.73
C SER A 46 11.13 -0.32 5.43
N PHE A 47 10.62 0.29 4.36
CA PHE A 47 10.74 -0.21 3.00
C PHE A 47 12.19 -0.01 2.55
N SER A 48 12.96 -1.10 2.49
CA SER A 48 14.38 -1.08 2.11
C SER A 48 14.64 -2.06 0.96
N PRO A 49 14.10 -1.79 -0.25
CA PRO A 49 14.37 -2.60 -1.43
C PRO A 49 15.87 -2.58 -1.76
N ARG A 50 16.38 -3.70 -2.27
CA ARG A 50 17.74 -3.72 -2.82
C ARG A 50 17.76 -3.05 -4.19
N PRO A 51 18.78 -2.23 -4.51
CA PRO A 51 18.93 -1.70 -5.85
C PRO A 51 18.96 -2.82 -6.89
N VAL A 52 18.22 -2.66 -7.98
CA VAL A 52 18.11 -3.66 -9.07
C VAL A 52 19.49 -4.11 -9.56
N ALA A 53 20.44 -3.18 -9.68
CA ALA A 53 21.80 -3.44 -10.14
C ALA A 53 22.62 -4.38 -9.22
N GLU A 54 22.20 -4.60 -7.98
CA GLU A 54 22.90 -5.47 -7.03
C GLU A 54 22.38 -6.91 -7.03
N VAL A 55 21.32 -7.19 -7.80
CA VAL A 55 20.67 -8.50 -7.85
C VAL A 55 21.13 -9.24 -9.13
N PRO A 56 21.68 -10.46 -9.02
CA PRO A 56 22.40 -11.11 -10.12
C PRO A 56 21.49 -11.82 -11.12
N PHE A 57 20.29 -11.30 -11.39
CA PHE A 57 19.37 -11.90 -12.36
C PHE A 57 19.86 -11.74 -13.81
N GLU A 58 20.62 -10.67 -14.09
CA GLU A 58 21.20 -10.41 -15.42
C GLU A 58 22.19 -11.49 -15.87
N ALA A 59 22.76 -12.26 -14.94
CA ALA A 59 23.64 -13.40 -15.28
C ALA A 59 22.94 -14.49 -16.11
N ARG A 60 21.60 -14.50 -16.10
CA ARG A 60 20.75 -15.44 -16.86
C ARG A 60 20.02 -14.75 -18.02
N ALA A 61 20.44 -13.52 -18.37
CA ALA A 61 19.81 -12.75 -19.42
C ALA A 61 20.06 -13.36 -20.81
N GLN A 62 19.11 -13.15 -21.70
CA GLN A 62 19.19 -13.49 -23.11
C GLN A 62 19.27 -12.18 -23.92
N THR A 63 20.21 -12.11 -24.87
CA THR A 63 20.40 -10.94 -25.72
C THR A 63 20.13 -11.29 -27.17
N GLN A 64 19.37 -10.44 -27.86
CA GLN A 64 19.18 -10.49 -29.30
C GLN A 64 19.53 -9.14 -29.92
N VAL A 65 20.08 -9.18 -31.13
CA VAL A 65 20.48 -8.01 -31.89
C VAL A 65 19.84 -8.07 -33.28
N GLN A 66 19.17 -7.01 -33.70
CA GLN A 66 18.61 -6.85 -35.05
C GLN A 66 18.81 -5.41 -35.51
N ASP A 67 19.42 -5.22 -36.68
CA ASP A 67 19.60 -3.94 -37.39
C ASP A 67 20.26 -2.76 -36.63
N GLY A 68 20.73 -2.97 -35.40
CA GLY A 68 21.29 -1.93 -34.52
C GLY A 68 20.54 -1.79 -33.20
N LEU A 69 19.42 -2.51 -33.07
CA LEU A 69 18.66 -2.68 -31.84
C LEU A 69 19.15 -3.91 -31.08
N THR A 70 19.72 -3.70 -29.89
CA THR A 70 20.08 -4.76 -28.95
C THR A 70 19.04 -4.83 -27.84
N VAL A 71 18.38 -5.97 -27.70
CA VAL A 71 17.40 -6.25 -26.64
C VAL A 71 17.95 -7.34 -25.74
N THR A 72 18.05 -7.05 -24.45
CA THR A 72 18.44 -8.00 -23.42
C THR A 72 17.28 -8.19 -22.45
N ALA A 73 16.91 -9.43 -22.19
CA ALA A 73 15.80 -9.77 -21.30
C ALA A 73 16.24 -10.79 -20.24
N ALA A 74 15.74 -10.63 -19.02
CA ALA A 74 15.99 -11.54 -17.91
C ALA A 74 14.74 -11.69 -17.04
N VAL A 75 14.61 -12.85 -16.40
CA VAL A 75 13.52 -13.14 -15.47
C VAL A 75 14.14 -13.34 -14.08
N PRO A 76 13.94 -12.39 -13.15
CA PRO A 76 14.29 -12.58 -11.75
C PRO A 76 13.54 -13.76 -11.14
N THR A 77 14.19 -14.51 -10.24
CA THR A 77 13.49 -15.51 -9.42
C THR A 77 12.54 -14.83 -8.43
N ALA A 78 11.68 -15.62 -7.76
CA ALA A 78 10.77 -15.07 -6.76
C ALA A 78 11.51 -14.33 -5.63
N GLU A 79 12.63 -14.88 -5.17
CA GLU A 79 13.46 -14.32 -4.11
C GLU A 79 14.20 -13.05 -4.56
N GLU A 80 14.70 -13.05 -5.80
CA GLU A 80 15.34 -11.88 -6.40
C GLU A 80 14.33 -10.75 -6.61
N ALA A 81 13.13 -11.07 -7.08
CA ALA A 81 12.05 -10.11 -7.24
C ALA A 81 11.58 -9.55 -5.89
N GLU A 82 11.42 -10.39 -4.87
CA GLU A 82 11.10 -9.95 -3.51
C GLU A 82 12.20 -9.04 -2.95
N ALA A 83 13.47 -9.34 -3.20
CA ALA A 83 14.58 -8.49 -2.80
C ALA A 83 14.56 -7.11 -3.50
N ILE A 84 14.14 -7.05 -4.76
CA ILE A 84 14.04 -5.80 -5.55
C ILE A 84 12.83 -4.98 -5.10
N TYR A 85 11.66 -5.60 -4.93
CA TYR A 85 10.41 -4.89 -4.73
C TYR A 85 9.99 -4.80 -3.26
N GLY A 86 10.57 -5.59 -2.37
CA GLY A 86 10.26 -5.63 -0.94
C GLY A 86 8.99 -6.41 -0.57
N PHE A 87 8.39 -7.15 -1.50
CA PHE A 87 7.21 -7.99 -1.27
C PHE A 87 7.15 -9.18 -2.24
N ASP A 88 6.49 -10.26 -1.79
CA ASP A 88 6.34 -11.51 -2.55
C ASP A 88 5.36 -11.36 -3.72
N LEU A 89 5.90 -11.11 -4.92
CA LEU A 89 5.14 -11.07 -6.18
C LEU A 89 4.55 -12.42 -6.58
N ALA A 90 5.26 -13.51 -6.30
CA ALA A 90 4.85 -14.85 -6.71
C ALA A 90 3.56 -15.27 -6.00
N SER A 91 3.39 -14.92 -4.71
CA SER A 91 2.14 -15.12 -3.97
C SER A 91 0.93 -14.42 -4.61
N LYS A 92 1.18 -13.33 -5.35
CA LYS A 92 0.17 -12.57 -6.10
C LYS A 92 0.02 -13.03 -7.54
N ARG A 93 0.70 -14.11 -7.93
CA ARG A 93 0.79 -14.61 -9.31
C ARG A 93 1.31 -13.55 -10.29
N MET A 94 2.18 -12.67 -9.80
CA MET A 94 2.87 -11.67 -10.62
C MET A 94 4.30 -12.15 -10.86
N GLN A 95 4.76 -12.08 -12.11
CA GLN A 95 6.13 -12.43 -12.49
C GLN A 95 6.87 -11.17 -12.94
N ALA A 96 8.00 -10.87 -12.31
CA ALA A 96 8.86 -9.80 -12.77
C ALA A 96 9.59 -10.21 -14.05
N VAL A 97 9.65 -9.31 -15.02
CA VAL A 97 10.44 -9.43 -16.24
C VAL A 97 11.23 -8.14 -16.42
N TRP A 98 12.54 -8.26 -16.62
CA TRP A 98 13.42 -7.14 -16.88
C TRP A 98 13.81 -7.12 -18.35
N ILE A 99 13.75 -5.94 -18.97
CA ILE A 99 14.07 -5.72 -20.37
C ILE A 99 14.97 -4.47 -20.47
N GLN A 100 16.10 -4.61 -21.16
CA GLN A 100 16.98 -3.51 -21.55
C GLN A 100 16.99 -3.40 -23.06
N VAL A 101 16.77 -2.19 -23.57
CA VAL A 101 16.80 -1.89 -25.00
C VAL A 101 17.89 -0.85 -25.24
N LYS A 102 18.85 -1.21 -26.10
CA LYS A 102 19.89 -0.31 -26.58
C LYS A 102 19.67 -0.08 -28.07
N ASN A 103 19.36 1.16 -28.42
CA ASN A 103 19.23 1.59 -29.80
C ASN A 103 20.51 2.30 -30.24
N GLU A 104 21.21 1.73 -31.22
CA GLU A 104 22.42 2.31 -31.81
C GLU A 104 22.16 2.89 -33.21
N GLU A 105 20.90 2.96 -33.64
CA GLU A 105 20.51 3.55 -34.92
C GLU A 105 20.16 5.03 -34.80
N ASP A 106 20.22 5.73 -35.93
CA ASP A 106 19.76 7.13 -36.06
C ASP A 106 18.22 7.26 -36.14
N LEU A 107 17.52 6.12 -36.19
CA LEU A 107 16.06 6.06 -36.22
C LEU A 107 15.48 5.82 -34.81
N PRO A 108 14.41 6.52 -34.42
CA PRO A 108 13.73 6.26 -33.17
C PRO A 108 12.89 4.98 -33.24
N TYR A 109 12.90 4.21 -32.15
CA TYR A 109 12.04 3.05 -31.92
C TYR A 109 11.12 3.30 -30.73
N TRP A 110 9.87 2.84 -30.82
CA TRP A 110 8.89 2.92 -29.75
C TRP A 110 8.65 1.54 -29.15
N PHE A 111 8.83 1.42 -27.84
CA PHE A 111 8.42 0.22 -27.12
C PHE A 111 6.92 0.29 -26.83
N LEU A 112 6.17 -0.69 -27.34
CA LEU A 112 4.73 -0.78 -27.20
C LEU A 112 4.39 -1.96 -26.28
N PRO A 113 4.09 -1.74 -24.99
CA PRO A 113 3.79 -2.82 -24.05
C PRO A 113 2.60 -3.70 -24.48
N SER A 114 1.61 -3.11 -25.14
CA SER A 114 0.45 -3.82 -25.68
C SER A 114 0.79 -4.80 -26.81
N GLY A 115 1.95 -4.64 -27.47
CA GLY A 115 2.46 -5.61 -28.44
C GLY A 115 3.20 -6.79 -27.79
N LEU A 116 3.66 -6.63 -26.54
CA LEU A 116 4.34 -7.68 -25.78
C LEU A 116 3.35 -8.63 -25.11
N ASP A 117 2.27 -8.07 -24.55
CA ASP A 117 1.25 -8.82 -23.82
C ASP A 117 -0.16 -8.39 -24.27
N PRO A 118 -0.95 -9.30 -24.87
CA PRO A 118 -2.35 -9.04 -25.23
C PRO A 118 -3.23 -8.65 -24.03
N GLU A 119 -2.84 -9.04 -22.82
CA GLU A 119 -3.53 -8.73 -21.56
C GLU A 119 -2.79 -7.65 -20.75
N TYR A 120 -2.06 -6.75 -21.43
CA TYR A 120 -1.45 -5.59 -20.78
C TYR A 120 -2.51 -4.62 -20.23
N PHE A 121 -2.46 -4.37 -18.92
CA PHE A 121 -3.21 -3.31 -18.26
C PHE A 121 -2.27 -2.20 -17.79
N SER A 122 -2.66 -0.95 -18.01
CA SER A 122 -1.90 0.19 -17.48
C SER A 122 -1.98 0.24 -15.95
N ALA A 123 -0.99 0.87 -15.31
CA ALA A 123 -1.00 1.04 -13.85
C ALA A 123 -2.26 1.76 -13.34
N SER A 124 -2.84 2.67 -14.13
CA SER A 124 -4.10 3.33 -13.83
C SER A 124 -5.34 2.44 -13.93
N GLU A 125 -5.30 1.39 -14.75
CA GLU A 125 -6.41 0.45 -14.89
C GLU A 125 -6.35 -0.68 -13.85
N ALA A 126 -5.15 -1.01 -13.37
CA ALA A 126 -4.92 -2.08 -12.41
C ALA A 126 -5.04 -1.67 -10.92
N ALA A 127 -5.10 -0.35 -10.62
CA ALA A 127 -5.08 0.22 -9.27
C ALA A 127 -6.45 0.31 -8.58
#